data_AF-A0A6G0MCC0-F1
#
_entry.id   AF-A0A6G0MCC0-F1
#
_cell.length_a   1.000
_cell.length_b   1.000
_cell.length_c   1.000
_cell.angle_alpha   90.00
_cell.angle_beta   90.00
_cell.angle_gamma   90.00
#
_symmetry.space_group_name_H-M   'P 1'
#
loop_
_entity.id
_entity.type
_entity.pdbx_description
1 polymer ?
#
loop_
_entity_poly.entity_id
_entity_poly.type
_entity_poly.pdbx_seq_one_letter_code
_entity_poly.pdbx_strand_id
1 'polypeptide(L)'
;MDSLKAGELAEVVLLRPEGSSLELNSSSVMDPEVLEDERTSKRQTRYGAAILKDPSDPYYALLKEFSDVVSDDPPSVLPPDRGVRHEIDLVPGTKYCTTRQWPLPKEQVDVIDAFFAAKHAAGMVRESKSPHSSPTFCVRKPNGKWRMVHAFNKLNAATIPASTPIPRKDVLQNNMAGCTVFSALDMVDGYYQLLMRESDIPLTAVSTPSGMLWEWLVMPQGLSNAPATFNRLVTQLFRPMRQFVQTYFDDIFVHSRASEGKTAVEAHLGHLREVLLCMRENRLYANINKCIFGAEEIPFLGCFLGKDGVRADPEKVCAIAQWPVPVSQKDLRKWLGLANYLHKYKGCRVVMDL
;
A
#
# COMPACT_ATOMS: atom_id res chain seq x y z
N MET A 1 -29.92 -7.55 20.66
CA MET A 1 -29.79 -6.21 21.24
C MET A 1 -29.95 -6.45 22.73
N ASP A 2 -28.86 -6.84 23.39
CA ASP A 2 -28.87 -7.11 24.84
C ASP A 2 -27.85 -6.18 25.46
N SER A 3 -28.36 -5.07 25.96
CA SER A 3 -27.63 -4.10 26.77
C SER A 3 -27.38 -4.69 28.14
N LEU A 4 -26.12 -4.75 28.56
CA LEU A 4 -25.74 -5.04 29.95
C LEU A 4 -26.46 -4.02 30.85
N LYS A 5 -27.21 -4.51 31.84
CA LYS A 5 -27.97 -3.65 32.76
C LYS A 5 -27.09 -3.21 33.93
N ALA A 6 -27.31 -1.99 34.41
CA ALA A 6 -26.64 -1.46 35.59
C ALA A 6 -26.95 -2.37 36.81
N GLY A 7 -25.90 -2.96 37.40
CA GLY A 7 -26.00 -3.88 38.54
C GLY A 7 -25.22 -5.20 38.42
N GLU A 8 -24.61 -5.52 37.27
CA GLU A 8 -23.81 -6.76 37.08
C GLU A 8 -22.32 -6.62 37.48
N LEU A 9 -21.89 -5.46 37.96
CA LEU A 9 -20.57 -5.28 38.58
C LEU A 9 -20.73 -5.39 40.10
N ALA A 10 -20.48 -6.58 40.63
CA ALA A 10 -20.70 -6.88 42.04
C ALA A 10 -19.69 -6.20 42.98
N GLU A 11 -18.55 -5.70 42.51
CA GLU A 11 -17.67 -4.86 43.34
C GLU A 11 -16.54 -4.25 42.49
N VAL A 12 -16.26 -2.95 42.69
CA VAL A 12 -14.98 -2.33 42.31
C VAL A 12 -14.22 -2.16 43.62
N VAL A 13 -13.33 -3.10 43.93
CA VAL A 13 -12.48 -3.01 45.11
C VAL A 13 -11.28 -2.13 44.80
N LEU A 14 -11.15 -1.05 45.56
CA LEU A 14 -10.04 -0.11 45.50
C LEU A 14 -8.81 -0.72 46.20
N LEU A 15 -7.74 -1.00 45.46
CA LEU A 15 -6.49 -1.48 46.05
C LEU A 15 -5.69 -0.30 46.64
N ARG A 16 -5.44 -0.33 47.95
CA ARG A 16 -4.33 0.39 48.59
C ARG A 16 -3.27 -0.62 49.04
N PRO A 17 -1.97 -0.33 48.88
CA PRO A 17 -0.92 -1.21 49.34
C PRO A 17 -0.66 -1.00 50.84
N GLU A 18 -0.66 -2.06 51.64
CA GLU A 18 0.05 -2.05 52.92
C GLU A 18 1.50 -2.47 52.71
N GLY A 19 2.41 -1.53 53.00
CA GLY A 19 3.74 -1.79 53.56
C GLY A 19 4.80 -2.41 52.64
N SER A 20 5.52 -1.59 51.87
CA SER A 20 6.78 -0.99 52.34
C SER A 20 7.49 -0.25 51.20
N SER A 21 7.41 1.09 51.29
CA SER A 21 8.41 2.09 50.91
C SER A 21 9.42 1.72 49.81
N LEU A 22 9.17 2.23 48.61
CA LEU A 22 10.06 3.19 47.92
C LEU A 22 9.20 3.88 46.86
N GLU A 23 9.19 5.21 46.89
CA GLU A 23 8.33 6.08 46.10
C GLU A 23 8.43 5.76 44.60
N LEU A 24 7.38 5.16 44.04
CA LEU A 24 7.17 5.10 42.60
C LEU A 24 5.99 6.00 42.27
N ASN A 25 6.31 7.12 41.65
CA ASN A 25 5.39 8.13 41.19
C ASN A 25 4.23 7.50 40.41
N SER A 26 3.03 7.78 40.92
CA SER A 26 1.77 7.77 40.19
C SER A 26 1.94 8.54 38.89
N SER A 27 2.04 7.83 37.78
CA SER A 27 1.85 8.44 36.47
C SER A 27 1.56 7.36 35.43
N SER A 28 0.43 7.51 34.73
CA SER A 28 0.17 6.87 33.44
C SER A 28 1.07 7.50 32.37
N VAL A 29 2.39 7.46 32.60
CA VAL A 29 3.36 8.04 31.68
C VAL A 29 3.69 6.99 30.65
N MET A 30 3.09 7.20 29.47
CA MET A 30 3.69 6.81 28.20
C MET A 30 5.22 6.95 28.29
N ASP A 31 5.94 5.88 28.00
CA ASP A 31 7.40 5.88 28.01
C ASP A 31 7.93 7.05 27.16
N PRO A 32 8.73 7.98 27.72
CA PRO A 32 9.33 9.08 26.98
C PRO A 32 10.12 8.61 25.76
N GLU A 33 10.69 7.39 25.78
CA GLU A 33 11.37 6.80 24.61
C GLU A 33 10.40 6.60 23.44
N VAL A 34 9.15 6.19 23.69
CA VAL A 34 8.13 5.96 22.65
C VAL A 34 7.65 7.30 22.05
N LEU A 35 7.56 8.36 22.86
CA LEU A 35 7.21 9.71 22.40
C LEU A 35 8.38 10.41 21.67
N GLU A 36 9.62 10.16 22.09
CA GLU A 36 10.80 10.54 21.32
C GLU A 36 10.87 9.79 20.00
N ASP A 37 10.50 8.51 19.97
CA ASP A 37 10.41 7.70 18.75
C ASP A 37 9.34 8.25 17.80
N GLU A 38 8.21 8.81 18.28
CA GLU A 38 7.24 9.54 17.44
C GLU A 38 7.81 10.85 16.85
N ARG A 39 8.56 11.62 17.66
CA ARG A 39 9.21 12.86 17.20
C ARG A 39 10.35 12.58 16.22
N THR A 40 11.02 11.44 16.35
CA THR A 40 12.11 10.99 15.49
C THR A 40 11.56 10.34 14.20
N SER A 41 10.51 9.52 14.32
CA SER A 41 9.78 8.90 13.20
C SER A 41 9.18 9.95 12.25
N LYS A 42 8.63 11.06 12.78
CA LYS A 42 8.13 12.19 11.96
C LYS A 42 9.25 13.09 11.41
N ARG A 43 10.46 13.06 11.98
CA ARG A 43 11.62 13.88 11.54
C ARG A 43 12.48 13.24 10.46
N GLN A 44 12.28 11.96 10.13
CA GLN A 44 13.28 11.21 9.35
C GLN A 44 12.72 10.34 8.22
N THR A 45 11.47 10.54 7.79
CA THR A 45 11.01 9.87 6.57
C THR A 45 11.69 10.52 5.36
N ARG A 46 12.71 9.84 4.83
CA ARG A 46 13.56 10.30 3.71
C ARG A 46 12.83 10.21 2.38
N TYR A 47 11.76 10.99 2.23
CA TYR A 47 10.97 11.04 1.00
C TYR A 47 11.80 11.57 -0.18
N GLY A 48 11.64 10.96 -1.35
CA GLY A 48 12.39 11.33 -2.55
C GLY A 48 12.24 12.81 -2.94
N ALA A 49 11.03 13.37 -2.79
CA ALA A 49 10.77 14.77 -3.10
C ALA A 49 11.50 15.76 -2.18
N ALA A 50 11.85 15.35 -0.96
CA ALA A 50 12.67 16.16 -0.06
C ALA A 50 14.15 16.07 -0.44
N ILE A 51 14.63 14.87 -0.78
CA ILE A 51 16.01 14.64 -1.24
C ILE A 51 16.32 15.46 -2.49
N LEU A 52 15.40 15.53 -3.46
CA LEU A 52 15.59 16.34 -4.67
C LEU A 52 15.71 17.86 -4.41
N LYS A 53 15.40 18.34 -3.21
CA LYS A 53 15.60 19.75 -2.80
C LYS A 53 16.94 19.98 -2.11
N ASP A 54 17.67 18.93 -1.78
CA ASP A 54 18.97 18.98 -1.11
C ASP A 54 20.07 18.33 -1.97
N PRO A 55 20.84 19.11 -2.74
CA PRO A 55 21.94 18.60 -3.54
C PRO A 55 23.08 17.94 -2.75
N SER A 56 23.14 18.15 -1.43
CA SER A 56 24.15 17.54 -0.56
C SER A 56 23.78 16.13 -0.12
N ASP A 57 22.52 15.73 -0.29
CA ASP A 57 22.07 14.38 0.08
C ASP A 57 22.71 13.33 -0.84
N PRO A 58 23.24 12.22 -0.28
CA PRO A 58 23.95 11.19 -1.05
C PRO A 58 23.13 10.54 -2.17
N TYR A 59 21.79 10.59 -2.09
CA TYR A 59 20.90 10.01 -3.10
C TYR A 59 20.47 11.01 -4.19
N TYR A 60 20.77 12.31 -4.03
CA TYR A 60 20.33 13.36 -4.96
C TYR A 60 20.74 13.07 -6.41
N ALA A 61 22.02 12.75 -6.64
CA ALA A 61 22.55 12.52 -7.98
C ALA A 61 21.84 11.35 -8.68
N LEU A 62 21.60 10.26 -7.94
CA LEU A 62 20.90 9.09 -8.46
C LEU A 62 19.43 9.43 -8.80
N LEU A 63 18.70 10.08 -7.90
CA LEU A 63 17.30 10.44 -8.15
C LEU A 63 17.15 11.42 -9.31
N LYS A 64 18.10 12.35 -9.46
CA LYS A 64 18.15 13.27 -10.61
C LYS A 64 18.38 12.51 -11.92
N GLU A 65 19.32 11.57 -11.93
CA GLU A 65 19.59 10.72 -13.10
C GLU A 65 18.38 9.87 -13.50
N PHE A 66 17.61 9.37 -12.54
CA PHE A 66 16.44 8.50 -12.76
C PHE A 66 15.09 9.22 -12.65
N SER A 67 15.08 10.53 -12.89
CA SER A 67 13.88 11.37 -12.88
C SER A 67 12.86 11.02 -13.98
N ASP A 68 13.25 10.22 -14.98
CA ASP A 68 12.38 9.66 -16.00
C ASP A 68 11.49 8.51 -15.48
N VAL A 69 11.91 7.81 -14.42
CA VAL A 69 11.17 6.69 -13.82
C VAL A 69 10.71 6.91 -12.39
N VAL A 70 11.33 7.86 -11.68
CA VAL A 70 10.89 8.28 -10.34
C VAL A 70 10.52 9.75 -10.40
N SER A 71 9.23 10.03 -10.58
CA SER A 71 8.71 11.38 -10.80
C SER A 71 7.35 11.59 -10.12
N ASP A 72 6.87 12.83 -10.11
CA ASP A 72 5.51 13.16 -9.70
C ASP A 72 4.49 13.04 -10.85
N ASP A 73 4.96 13.22 -12.08
CA ASP A 73 4.20 13.16 -13.32
C ASP A 73 4.88 12.24 -14.34
N PRO A 74 4.78 10.91 -14.18
CA PRO A 74 5.35 9.98 -15.15
C PRO A 74 4.54 9.99 -16.46
N PRO A 75 5.16 9.60 -17.59
CA PRO A 75 4.48 9.50 -18.88
C PRO A 75 3.23 8.63 -18.79
N SER A 76 2.07 9.21 -19.09
CA SER A 76 0.83 8.46 -19.26
C SER A 76 0.81 7.88 -20.69
N VAL A 77 1.47 6.74 -20.87
CA VAL A 77 1.54 6.02 -22.16
C VAL A 77 1.19 4.55 -21.98
N LEU A 78 0.76 3.89 -23.07
CA LEU A 78 0.54 2.45 -23.07
C LEU A 78 1.85 1.72 -22.69
N PRO A 79 1.83 0.86 -21.65
CA PRO A 79 3.03 0.13 -21.22
C PRO A 79 3.46 -0.91 -22.26
N PRO A 80 4.76 -1.26 -22.31
CA PRO A 80 5.24 -2.31 -23.19
C PRO A 80 4.75 -3.68 -22.73
N ASP A 81 4.74 -4.65 -23.64
CA ASP A 81 4.55 -6.05 -23.26
C ASP A 81 5.81 -6.57 -22.56
N ARG A 82 5.62 -7.15 -21.36
CA ARG A 82 6.68 -7.71 -20.51
C ARG A 82 6.51 -9.22 -20.31
N GLY A 83 5.66 -9.86 -21.13
CA GLY A 83 5.30 -11.27 -21.04
C GLY A 83 4.27 -11.59 -19.95
N VAL A 84 3.91 -10.63 -19.09
CA VAL A 84 2.83 -10.75 -18.10
C VAL A 84 1.71 -9.79 -18.46
N ARG A 85 0.53 -10.36 -18.75
CA ARG A 85 -0.72 -9.62 -18.97
C ARG A 85 -1.73 -9.96 -17.87
N HIS A 86 -2.72 -9.09 -17.67
CA HIS A 86 -3.84 -9.37 -16.78
C HIS A 86 -4.89 -10.18 -17.49
N GLU A 87 -5.37 -11.19 -16.79
CA GLU A 87 -6.23 -12.23 -17.32
C GLU A 87 -7.47 -12.31 -16.43
N ILE A 88 -8.63 -12.44 -17.07
CA ILE A 88 -9.93 -12.54 -16.42
C ILE A 88 -10.54 -13.86 -16.88
N ASP A 89 -10.27 -14.93 -16.13
CA ASP A 89 -10.88 -16.23 -16.39
C ASP A 89 -12.25 -16.28 -15.71
N LEU A 90 -13.31 -16.38 -16.50
CA LEU A 90 -14.68 -16.43 -16.01
C LEU A 90 -15.11 -17.87 -15.71
N VAL A 91 -16.00 -18.03 -14.73
CA VAL A 91 -16.66 -19.32 -14.47
C VAL A 91 -17.38 -19.80 -15.75
N PRO A 92 -17.25 -21.07 -16.17
CA PRO A 92 -17.91 -21.58 -17.37
C PRO A 92 -19.43 -21.32 -17.36
N GLY A 93 -19.97 -20.84 -18.48
CA GLY A 93 -21.40 -20.50 -18.62
C GLY A 93 -21.77 -19.11 -18.08
N THR A 94 -20.80 -18.29 -17.66
CA THR A 94 -21.02 -16.90 -17.27
C THR A 94 -21.68 -16.11 -18.40
N LYS A 95 -22.82 -15.47 -18.09
CA LYS A 95 -23.48 -14.50 -18.98
C LYS A 95 -22.78 -13.13 -18.90
N TYR A 96 -23.17 -12.21 -19.77
CA TYR A 96 -22.64 -10.84 -19.75
C TYR A 96 -22.78 -10.17 -18.37
N CYS A 97 -21.66 -9.63 -17.88
CA CYS A 97 -21.59 -8.89 -16.62
C CYS A 97 -21.98 -7.44 -16.88
N THR A 98 -23.26 -7.12 -16.70
CA THR A 98 -23.81 -5.79 -16.99
C THR A 98 -24.42 -5.17 -15.73
N THR A 99 -23.99 -3.96 -15.40
CA THR A 99 -24.59 -3.11 -14.36
C THR A 99 -24.82 -1.72 -14.94
N ARG A 100 -26.03 -1.21 -14.80
CA ARG A 100 -26.42 0.09 -15.37
C ARG A 100 -25.71 1.23 -14.65
N GLN A 101 -25.21 2.20 -15.42
CA GLN A 101 -24.76 3.49 -14.89
C GLN A 101 -25.90 4.22 -14.19
N TRP A 102 -25.68 4.61 -12.94
CA TRP A 102 -26.58 5.50 -12.22
C TRP A 102 -26.19 6.97 -12.47
N PRO A 103 -27.15 7.89 -12.33
CA PRO A 103 -26.88 9.33 -12.43
C PRO A 103 -25.88 9.79 -11.37
N LEU A 104 -25.00 10.72 -11.72
CA LEU A 104 -24.05 11.37 -10.81
C LEU A 104 -24.18 12.90 -10.90
N PRO A 105 -23.79 13.64 -9.85
CA PRO A 105 -23.72 15.10 -9.89
C PRO A 105 -22.84 15.60 -11.02
N LYS A 106 -23.18 16.76 -11.61
CA LYS A 106 -22.48 17.35 -12.77
C LYS A 106 -20.96 17.43 -12.58
N GLU A 107 -20.51 17.85 -11.39
CA GLU A 107 -19.08 17.90 -11.04
C GLU A 107 -18.37 16.54 -11.22
N GLN A 108 -19.00 15.44 -10.79
CA GLN A 108 -18.43 14.11 -10.95
C GLN A 108 -18.42 13.66 -12.42
N VAL A 109 -19.46 14.02 -13.18
CA VAL A 109 -19.53 13.72 -14.62
C VAL A 109 -18.37 14.38 -15.35
N ASP A 110 -18.15 15.68 -15.12
CA ASP A 110 -17.09 16.44 -15.79
C ASP A 110 -15.70 15.88 -15.45
N VAL A 111 -15.48 15.46 -14.20
CA VAL A 111 -14.23 14.81 -13.77
C VAL A 111 -14.03 13.45 -14.45
N ILE A 112 -15.08 12.64 -14.56
CA ILE A 112 -15.03 11.32 -15.20
C ILE A 112 -14.74 11.46 -16.70
N ASP A 113 -15.42 12.39 -17.37
CA ASP A 113 -15.23 12.62 -18.80
C ASP A 113 -13.81 13.12 -19.10
N ALA A 114 -13.30 14.07 -18.31
CA ALA A 114 -11.92 14.53 -18.42
C ALA A 114 -10.90 13.40 -18.19
N PHE A 115 -11.18 12.52 -17.23
CA PHE A 115 -10.33 11.35 -16.95
C PHE A 115 -10.27 10.39 -18.15
N PHE A 116 -11.41 10.01 -18.73
CA PHE A 116 -11.43 9.12 -19.90
C PHE A 116 -10.84 9.77 -21.14
N ALA A 117 -11.06 11.06 -21.37
CA ALA A 117 -10.43 11.80 -22.47
C ALA A 117 -8.90 11.75 -22.38
N ALA A 118 -8.34 11.98 -21.18
CA ALA A 118 -6.90 11.89 -20.95
C ALA A 118 -6.36 10.46 -21.15
N LYS A 119 -7.08 9.44 -20.64
CA LYS A 119 -6.69 8.03 -20.83
C LYS A 119 -6.81 7.55 -22.28
N HIS A 120 -7.77 8.09 -23.02
CA HIS A 120 -7.93 7.82 -24.45
C HIS A 120 -6.79 8.44 -25.25
N ALA A 121 -6.44 9.70 -24.98
CA ALA A 121 -5.28 10.36 -25.59
C ALA A 121 -3.96 9.63 -25.30
N ALA A 122 -3.84 9.02 -24.11
CA ALA A 122 -2.71 8.18 -23.71
C ALA A 122 -2.72 6.77 -24.35
N GLY A 123 -3.76 6.40 -25.08
CA GLY A 123 -3.94 5.06 -25.68
C GLY A 123 -4.20 3.96 -24.65
N MET A 124 -4.66 4.27 -23.43
CA MET A 124 -4.92 3.30 -22.37
C MET A 124 -6.35 2.75 -22.39
N VAL A 125 -7.27 3.47 -23.02
CA VAL A 125 -8.67 3.08 -23.21
C VAL A 125 -9.10 3.35 -24.64
N ARG A 126 -10.18 2.70 -25.09
CA ARG A 126 -10.85 2.99 -26.37
C ARG A 126 -12.36 2.80 -26.23
N GLU A 127 -13.12 3.38 -27.17
CA GLU A 127 -14.56 3.14 -27.22
C GLU A 127 -14.85 1.65 -27.38
N SER A 128 -15.82 1.16 -26.61
CA SER A 128 -16.19 -0.26 -26.59
C SER A 128 -17.53 -0.50 -27.27
N LYS A 129 -17.66 -1.70 -27.83
CA LYS A 129 -18.94 -2.29 -28.28
C LYS A 129 -19.28 -3.54 -27.47
N SER A 130 -18.62 -3.71 -26.33
CA SER A 130 -18.76 -4.90 -25.49
C SER A 130 -20.19 -5.03 -24.96
N PRO A 131 -20.71 -6.26 -24.86
CA PRO A 131 -21.96 -6.52 -24.15
C PRO A 131 -21.81 -6.41 -22.61
N HIS A 132 -20.56 -6.37 -22.10
CA HIS A 132 -20.28 -6.13 -20.68
C HIS A 132 -20.34 -4.64 -20.37
N SER A 133 -20.70 -4.30 -19.13
CA SER A 133 -20.65 -2.91 -18.69
C SER A 133 -20.59 -2.82 -17.16
N SER A 134 -19.61 -2.10 -16.66
CA SER A 134 -19.48 -1.75 -15.24
C SER A 134 -19.53 -0.23 -15.06
N PRO A 135 -20.33 0.31 -14.14
CA PRO A 135 -20.47 1.74 -14.00
C PRO A 135 -19.25 2.37 -13.34
N THR A 136 -18.93 3.59 -13.76
CA THR A 136 -17.85 4.40 -13.19
C THR A 136 -18.42 5.51 -12.32
N PHE A 137 -17.76 5.74 -11.19
CA PHE A 137 -18.02 6.86 -10.29
C PHE A 137 -16.70 7.35 -9.68
N CYS A 138 -16.75 8.45 -8.93
CA CYS A 138 -15.56 8.95 -8.26
C CYS A 138 -15.83 9.37 -6.80
N VAL A 139 -14.79 9.29 -5.98
CA VAL A 139 -14.82 9.65 -4.56
C VAL A 139 -13.70 10.61 -4.23
N ARG A 140 -13.91 11.50 -3.26
CA ARG A 140 -12.85 12.40 -2.78
C ARG A 140 -11.89 11.65 -1.86
N LYS A 141 -10.59 11.80 -2.11
CA LYS A 141 -9.52 11.42 -1.18
C LYS A 141 -9.41 12.48 -0.05
N PRO A 142 -8.80 12.15 1.10
CA PRO A 142 -8.55 13.14 2.17
C PRO A 142 -7.75 14.36 1.71
N ASN A 143 -6.89 14.20 0.70
CA ASN A 143 -6.14 15.29 0.09
C ASN A 143 -6.94 16.12 -0.95
N GLY A 144 -8.25 15.94 -1.01
CA GLY A 144 -9.15 16.66 -1.92
C GLY A 144 -9.17 16.16 -3.37
N LYS A 145 -8.21 15.32 -3.80
CA LYS A 145 -8.17 14.77 -5.16
C LYS A 145 -9.27 13.74 -5.39
N TRP A 146 -9.75 13.64 -6.63
CA TRP A 146 -10.70 12.60 -7.03
C TRP A 146 -10.01 11.24 -7.23
N ARG A 147 -10.71 10.16 -6.85
CA ARG A 147 -10.34 8.77 -7.16
C ARG A 147 -11.43 8.18 -8.05
N MET A 148 -11.06 7.73 -9.24
CA MET A 148 -11.96 6.98 -10.11
C MET A 148 -12.18 5.58 -9.55
N VAL A 149 -13.41 5.09 -9.64
CA VAL A 149 -13.81 3.76 -9.18
C VAL A 149 -14.71 3.14 -10.23
N HIS A 150 -14.36 1.92 -10.64
CA HIS A 150 -15.17 1.09 -11.53
C HIS A 150 -15.84 0.00 -10.71
N ALA A 151 -17.17 -0.09 -10.78
CA ALA A 151 -17.93 -1.05 -9.98
C ALA A 151 -17.94 -2.45 -10.63
N PHE A 152 -16.78 -3.09 -10.71
CA PHE A 152 -16.60 -4.43 -11.28
C PHE A 152 -17.21 -5.57 -10.42
N ASN A 153 -18.13 -5.29 -9.48
CA ASN A 153 -18.65 -6.28 -8.53
C ASN A 153 -19.20 -7.54 -9.21
N LYS A 154 -19.99 -7.38 -10.28
CA LYS A 154 -20.53 -8.53 -11.04
C LYS A 154 -19.47 -9.29 -11.80
N LEU A 155 -18.49 -8.58 -12.37
CA LEU A 155 -17.38 -9.19 -13.08
C LEU A 155 -16.51 -9.98 -12.10
N ASN A 156 -16.09 -9.35 -11.01
CA ASN A 156 -15.29 -9.97 -9.95
C ASN A 156 -15.95 -11.20 -9.32
N ALA A 157 -17.28 -11.18 -9.16
CA ALA A 157 -18.01 -12.35 -8.65
C ALA A 157 -18.05 -13.52 -9.64
N ALA A 158 -17.89 -13.26 -10.94
CA ALA A 158 -17.85 -14.25 -11.99
C ALA A 158 -16.42 -14.68 -12.37
N THR A 159 -15.40 -13.92 -11.95
CA THR A 159 -13.99 -14.26 -12.16
C THR A 159 -13.54 -15.38 -11.22
N ILE A 160 -12.83 -16.36 -11.76
CA ILE A 160 -12.18 -17.42 -11.00
C ILE A 160 -11.04 -16.81 -10.17
N PRO A 161 -11.01 -17.01 -8.84
CA PRO A 161 -9.95 -16.47 -8.00
C PRO A 161 -8.57 -17.01 -8.39
N ALA A 162 -7.58 -16.14 -8.52
CA ALA A 162 -6.21 -16.55 -8.80
C ALA A 162 -5.58 -17.17 -7.54
N SER A 163 -4.98 -18.35 -7.69
CA SER A 163 -4.19 -18.98 -6.64
C SER A 163 -2.71 -18.63 -6.82
N THR A 164 -2.36 -17.37 -6.58
CA THR A 164 -0.95 -16.93 -6.61
C THR A 164 -0.32 -17.14 -5.24
N PRO A 165 0.83 -17.83 -5.12
CA PRO A 165 1.54 -17.95 -3.86
C PRO A 165 2.04 -16.57 -3.42
N ILE A 166 1.45 -16.03 -2.36
CA ILE A 166 1.89 -14.77 -1.75
C ILE A 166 2.94 -15.11 -0.69
N PRO A 167 4.14 -14.54 -0.76
CA PRO A 167 5.16 -14.77 0.26
C PRO A 167 4.64 -14.29 1.61
N ARG A 168 4.82 -15.11 2.65
CA ARG A 168 4.45 -14.70 4.00
C ARG A 168 5.30 -13.52 4.44
N LYS A 169 4.68 -12.60 5.18
CA LYS A 169 5.32 -11.40 5.71
C LYS A 169 6.63 -11.69 6.46
N ASP A 170 6.67 -12.73 7.28
CA ASP A 170 7.85 -13.10 8.07
C ASP A 170 9.02 -13.61 7.19
N VAL A 171 8.72 -14.27 6.07
CA VAL A 171 9.77 -14.68 5.11
C VAL A 171 10.44 -13.46 4.51
N LEU A 172 9.65 -12.46 4.10
CA LEU A 172 10.18 -11.20 3.57
C LEU A 172 11.01 -10.45 4.63
N GLN A 173 10.54 -10.44 5.88
CA GLN A 173 11.27 -9.82 7.01
C GLN A 173 12.61 -10.50 7.26
N ASN A 174 12.65 -11.84 7.26
CA ASN A 174 13.87 -12.60 7.46
C ASN A 174 14.91 -12.34 6.36
N ASN A 175 14.46 -12.15 5.11
CA ASN A 175 15.37 -11.81 4.00
C ASN A 175 16.02 -10.43 4.16
N MET A 176 15.37 -9.53 4.90
CA MET A 176 15.86 -8.17 5.17
C MET A 176 16.62 -8.06 6.48
N ALA A 177 16.69 -9.14 7.27
CA ALA A 177 17.34 -9.14 8.57
C ALA A 177 18.85 -8.83 8.44
N GLY A 178 19.37 -8.03 9.37
CA GLY A 178 20.78 -7.59 9.36
C GLY A 178 21.10 -6.52 8.32
N CYS A 179 20.10 -5.98 7.62
CA CYS A 179 20.25 -4.77 6.81
C CYS A 179 20.10 -3.52 7.67
N THR A 180 20.74 -2.43 7.25
CA THR A 180 20.78 -1.17 8.00
C THR A 180 20.27 0.01 7.18
N VAL A 181 20.13 -0.14 5.87
CA VAL A 181 19.66 0.90 4.95
C VAL A 181 18.57 0.33 4.07
N PHE A 182 17.45 1.04 4.00
CA PHE A 182 16.24 0.61 3.32
C PHE A 182 15.68 1.70 2.41
N SER A 183 15.06 1.29 1.31
CA SER A 183 14.22 2.13 0.46
C SER A 183 12.91 1.42 0.18
N ALA A 184 11.83 2.20 0.06
CA ALA A 184 10.51 1.71 -0.30
C ALA A 184 10.01 2.51 -1.50
N LEU A 185 9.73 1.83 -2.61
CA LEU A 185 9.23 2.44 -3.84
C LEU A 185 7.73 2.18 -3.98
N ASP A 186 6.95 3.26 -4.10
CA ASP A 186 5.50 3.23 -4.35
C ASP A 186 5.26 3.47 -5.85
N MET A 187 4.63 2.52 -6.52
CA MET A 187 4.39 2.58 -7.96
C MET A 187 3.26 3.57 -8.31
N VAL A 188 3.47 4.44 -9.32
CA VAL A 188 2.43 5.40 -9.75
C VAL A 188 1.31 4.68 -10.46
N ASP A 189 0.11 4.70 -9.89
CA ASP A 189 -1.07 4.04 -10.46
C ASP A 189 -0.74 2.62 -10.98
N GLY A 190 0.02 1.84 -10.19
CA GLY A 190 0.76 0.66 -10.65
C GLY A 190 -0.02 -0.28 -11.57
N TYR A 191 -1.32 -0.47 -11.31
CA TYR A 191 -2.17 -1.32 -12.15
C TYR A 191 -2.26 -0.87 -13.62
N TYR A 192 -2.32 0.43 -13.91
CA TYR A 192 -2.35 0.93 -15.30
C TYR A 192 -1.03 0.70 -16.05
N GLN A 193 0.05 0.30 -15.37
CA GLN A 193 1.35 0.02 -15.99
C GLN A 193 1.46 -1.42 -16.51
N LEU A 194 0.37 -2.19 -16.55
CA LEU A 194 0.34 -3.58 -16.99
C LEU A 194 -0.78 -3.78 -18.03
N LEU A 195 -0.52 -4.53 -19.10
CA LEU A 195 -1.45 -4.74 -20.20
C LEU A 195 -2.55 -5.75 -19.88
N MET A 196 -3.75 -5.53 -20.43
CA MET A 196 -4.78 -6.58 -20.48
C MET A 196 -4.42 -7.66 -21.51
N ARG A 197 -4.83 -8.92 -21.24
CA ARG A 197 -4.91 -9.97 -22.27
C ARG A 197 -5.93 -9.52 -23.34
N GLU A 198 -5.56 -9.63 -24.62
CA GLU A 198 -6.34 -9.02 -25.71
C GLU A 198 -7.78 -9.53 -25.79
N SER A 199 -7.99 -10.83 -25.55
CA SER A 199 -9.31 -11.45 -25.52
C SER A 199 -10.21 -10.94 -24.39
N ASP A 200 -9.62 -10.37 -23.34
CA ASP A 200 -10.31 -10.01 -22.10
C ASP A 200 -10.57 -8.51 -22.00
N ILE A 201 -9.99 -7.70 -22.91
CA ILE A 201 -10.23 -6.26 -23.00
C ILE A 201 -11.74 -5.94 -22.95
N PRO A 202 -12.63 -6.61 -23.74
CA PRO A 202 -14.05 -6.32 -23.71
C PRO A 202 -14.72 -6.55 -22.34
N LEU A 203 -14.15 -7.41 -21.48
CA LEU A 203 -14.70 -7.66 -20.13
C LEU A 203 -14.53 -6.44 -19.21
N THR A 204 -13.52 -5.61 -19.48
CA THR A 204 -13.22 -4.39 -18.72
C THR A 204 -14.10 -3.21 -19.11
N ALA A 205 -15.10 -3.41 -19.96
CA ALA A 205 -15.96 -2.35 -20.44
C ALA A 205 -16.66 -1.62 -19.28
N VAL A 206 -16.53 -0.30 -19.28
CA VAL A 206 -17.05 0.60 -18.26
C VAL A 206 -17.88 1.71 -18.89
N SER A 207 -19.05 1.97 -18.30
CA SER A 207 -19.92 3.06 -18.71
C SER A 207 -19.61 4.34 -17.93
N THR A 208 -19.78 5.48 -18.58
CA THR A 208 -19.74 6.82 -17.94
C THR A 208 -21.16 7.38 -17.78
N PRO A 209 -21.39 8.30 -16.84
CA PRO A 209 -22.68 9.00 -16.70
C PRO A 209 -23.09 9.81 -17.93
N SER A 210 -22.13 10.22 -18.76
CA SER A 210 -22.34 10.91 -20.04
C SER A 210 -22.84 9.99 -21.16
N GLY A 211 -22.98 8.69 -20.89
CA GLY A 211 -23.52 7.71 -21.84
C GLY A 211 -22.46 7.06 -22.74
N MET A 212 -21.17 7.26 -22.48
CA MET A 212 -20.09 6.62 -23.21
C MET A 212 -19.76 5.25 -22.62
N LEU A 213 -19.27 4.35 -23.47
CA LEU A 213 -18.77 3.04 -23.08
C LEU A 213 -17.31 2.91 -23.52
N TRP A 214 -16.42 2.70 -22.55
CA TRP A 214 -14.98 2.56 -22.76
C TRP A 214 -14.52 1.16 -22.36
N GLU A 215 -13.47 0.64 -22.97
CA GLU A 215 -12.76 -0.57 -22.52
C GLU A 215 -11.28 -0.27 -22.29
N TRP A 216 -10.69 -0.98 -21.33
CA TRP A 216 -9.32 -0.76 -20.89
C TRP A 216 -8.33 -1.68 -21.61
N LEU A 217 -7.28 -1.08 -22.16
CA LEU A 217 -6.15 -1.78 -22.78
C LEU A 217 -5.05 -2.14 -21.75
N VAL A 218 -5.05 -1.42 -20.62
CA VAL A 218 -4.23 -1.66 -19.43
C VAL A 218 -5.09 -2.18 -18.30
N MET A 219 -4.51 -2.78 -17.26
CA MET A 219 -5.25 -3.36 -16.15
C MET A 219 -5.87 -2.27 -15.25
N PRO A 220 -7.20 -2.08 -15.24
CA PRO A 220 -7.82 -1.06 -14.40
C PRO A 220 -7.85 -1.45 -12.92
N GLN A 221 -7.96 -0.42 -12.08
CA GLN A 221 -8.22 -0.59 -10.65
C GLN A 221 -9.60 -1.23 -10.41
N GLY A 222 -9.67 -2.11 -9.41
CA GLY A 222 -10.93 -2.72 -8.95
C GLY A 222 -11.23 -4.10 -9.53
N LEU A 223 -10.43 -4.61 -10.48
CA LEU A 223 -10.55 -5.99 -10.94
C LEU A 223 -10.08 -6.98 -9.86
N SER A 224 -10.78 -8.10 -9.76
CA SER A 224 -10.30 -9.29 -9.04
C SER A 224 -8.95 -9.74 -9.62
N ASN A 225 -8.06 -10.28 -8.78
CA ASN A 225 -6.74 -10.79 -9.17
C ASN A 225 -5.75 -9.74 -9.73
N ALA A 226 -6.11 -8.46 -9.85
CA ALA A 226 -5.18 -7.41 -10.27
C ALA A 226 -3.93 -7.33 -9.37
N PRO A 227 -4.04 -7.35 -8.02
CA PRO A 227 -2.86 -7.42 -7.14
C PRO A 227 -1.99 -8.65 -7.43
N ALA A 228 -2.60 -9.81 -7.62
CA ALA A 228 -1.88 -11.05 -7.87
C ALA A 228 -1.10 -11.02 -9.20
N THR A 229 -1.70 -10.43 -10.24
CA THR A 229 -1.06 -10.25 -11.56
C THR A 229 0.10 -9.27 -11.47
N PHE A 230 -0.10 -8.14 -10.78
CA PHE A 230 0.97 -7.15 -10.59
C PHE A 230 2.13 -7.75 -9.80
N ASN A 231 1.83 -8.50 -8.72
CA ASN A 231 2.83 -9.20 -7.93
C ASN A 231 3.65 -10.19 -8.78
N ARG A 232 2.99 -10.93 -9.69
CA ARG A 232 3.66 -11.85 -10.63
C ARG A 232 4.66 -11.10 -11.52
N LEU A 233 4.27 -9.94 -12.06
CA LEU A 233 5.15 -9.10 -12.86
C LEU A 233 6.37 -8.62 -12.05
N VAL A 234 6.16 -7.95 -10.91
CA VAL A 234 7.29 -7.40 -10.14
C VAL A 234 8.19 -8.52 -9.61
N THR A 235 7.63 -9.64 -9.18
CA THR A 235 8.42 -10.80 -8.74
C THR A 235 9.29 -11.33 -9.89
N GLN A 236 8.76 -11.41 -11.12
CA GLN A 236 9.53 -11.86 -12.29
C GLN A 236 10.67 -10.90 -12.60
N LEU A 237 10.39 -9.60 -12.65
CA LEU A 237 11.38 -8.57 -13.02
C LEU A 237 12.49 -8.45 -11.98
N PHE A 238 12.15 -8.45 -10.69
CA PHE A 238 13.13 -8.26 -9.61
C PHE A 238 13.73 -9.57 -9.08
N ARG A 239 13.33 -10.74 -9.61
CA ARG A 239 13.89 -12.05 -9.23
C ARG A 239 15.41 -12.11 -9.27
N PRO A 240 16.10 -11.57 -10.29
CA PRO A 240 17.57 -11.58 -10.33
C PRO A 240 18.21 -10.83 -9.16
N MET A 241 17.49 -9.86 -8.58
CA MET A 241 17.94 -8.98 -7.50
C MET A 241 17.35 -9.37 -6.13
N ARG A 242 16.74 -10.55 -6.00
CA ARG A 242 16.04 -11.03 -4.77
C ARG A 242 16.88 -11.01 -3.48
N GLN A 243 18.21 -10.92 -3.63
CA GLN A 243 19.16 -10.85 -2.51
C GLN A 243 19.12 -9.49 -1.79
N PHE A 244 18.68 -8.43 -2.47
CA PHE A 244 18.56 -7.07 -1.92
C PHE A 244 17.22 -6.40 -2.27
N VAL A 245 16.31 -7.08 -2.96
CA VAL A 245 14.96 -6.62 -3.29
C VAL A 245 13.91 -7.59 -2.76
N GLN A 246 12.95 -7.06 -2.01
CA GLN A 246 11.71 -7.76 -1.67
C GLN A 246 10.54 -7.04 -2.33
N THR A 247 9.63 -7.79 -2.94
CA THR A 247 8.42 -7.24 -3.57
C THR A 247 7.17 -7.76 -2.88
N TYR A 248 6.17 -6.91 -2.70
CA TYR A 248 4.87 -7.31 -2.19
C TYR A 248 3.78 -6.49 -2.86
N PHE A 249 3.04 -7.09 -3.80
CA PHE A 249 2.08 -6.39 -4.65
C PHE A 249 2.72 -5.18 -5.34
N ASP A 250 2.26 -3.97 -5.02
CA ASP A 250 2.70 -2.69 -5.57
C ASP A 250 3.91 -2.08 -4.84
N ASP A 251 4.35 -2.67 -3.73
CA ASP A 251 5.51 -2.21 -2.97
C ASP A 251 6.80 -2.92 -3.41
N ILE A 252 7.84 -2.13 -3.68
CA ILE A 252 9.21 -2.63 -3.91
C ILE A 252 10.11 -2.13 -2.79
N PHE A 253 10.68 -3.05 -2.03
CA PHE A 253 11.58 -2.76 -0.93
C PHE A 253 13.02 -3.12 -1.33
N VAL A 254 13.92 -2.15 -1.22
CA VAL A 254 15.35 -2.35 -1.42
C VAL A 254 16.03 -2.32 -0.06
N HIS A 255 16.90 -3.27 0.22
CA HIS A 255 17.60 -3.38 1.50
C HIS A 255 19.09 -3.63 1.30
N SER A 256 19.91 -2.96 2.10
CA SER A 256 21.37 -3.07 2.01
C SER A 256 22.02 -3.08 3.39
N ARG A 257 23.23 -3.62 3.41
CA ARG A 257 24.17 -3.58 4.53
C ARG A 257 25.56 -3.22 4.00
N ALA A 258 26.46 -2.85 4.89
CA ALA A 258 27.87 -2.69 4.54
C ALA A 258 28.43 -4.00 3.95
N SER A 259 29.34 -3.86 2.98
CA SER A 259 30.02 -4.99 2.32
C SER A 259 31.50 -4.67 2.20
N GLU A 260 32.33 -5.65 1.84
CA GLU A 260 33.79 -5.47 1.80
C GLU A 260 34.17 -4.28 0.89
N GLY A 261 34.77 -3.26 1.50
CA GLY A 261 35.19 -2.04 0.81
C GLY A 261 34.09 -1.03 0.49
N LYS A 262 32.84 -1.23 0.94
CA LYS A 262 31.73 -0.29 0.74
C LYS A 262 30.94 -0.06 2.02
N THR A 263 30.69 1.21 2.33
CA THR A 263 29.70 1.61 3.34
C THR A 263 28.31 1.10 2.95
N ALA A 264 27.39 1.03 3.92
CA ALA A 264 26.02 0.61 3.65
C ALA A 264 25.32 1.53 2.63
N VAL A 265 25.62 2.84 2.65
CA VAL A 265 25.09 3.82 1.70
C VAL A 265 25.62 3.58 0.29
N GLU A 266 26.93 3.34 0.12
CA GLU A 266 27.52 3.05 -1.20
C GLU A 266 26.98 1.75 -1.80
N ALA A 267 26.83 0.70 -0.98
CA ALA A 267 26.18 -0.53 -1.40
C ALA A 267 24.72 -0.29 -1.81
N HIS A 268 23.99 0.53 -1.05
CA HIS A 268 22.59 0.86 -1.34
C HIS A 268 22.40 1.67 -2.61
N LEU A 269 23.29 2.63 -2.90
CA LEU A 269 23.28 3.37 -4.16
C LEU A 269 23.47 2.44 -5.37
N GLY A 270 24.35 1.44 -5.24
CA GLY A 270 24.53 0.40 -6.26
C GLY A 270 23.26 -0.42 -6.50
N HIS A 271 22.66 -0.95 -5.43
CA HIS A 271 21.42 -1.73 -5.51
C HIS A 271 20.25 -0.90 -6.07
N LEU A 272 20.08 0.35 -5.63
CA LEU A 272 19.05 1.24 -6.17
C LEU A 272 19.26 1.51 -7.66
N ARG A 273 20.52 1.73 -8.10
CA ARG A 273 20.81 1.91 -9.52
C ARG A 273 20.38 0.70 -10.34
N GLU A 274 20.66 -0.52 -9.90
CA GLU A 274 20.22 -1.75 -10.58
C GLU A 274 18.68 -1.85 -10.66
N VAL A 275 18.00 -1.55 -9.54
CA VAL A 275 16.52 -1.53 -9.49
C VAL A 275 15.94 -0.49 -10.44
N LEU A 276 16.47 0.74 -10.43
CA LEU A 276 15.99 1.84 -11.25
C LEU A 276 16.30 1.64 -12.74
N LEU A 277 17.42 1.00 -13.08
CA LEU A 277 17.70 0.58 -14.45
C LEU A 277 16.68 -0.47 -14.93
N CYS A 278 16.40 -1.50 -14.13
CA CYS A 278 15.37 -2.48 -14.43
C CYS A 278 14.00 -1.80 -14.62
N MET A 279 13.65 -0.82 -13.78
CA MET A 279 12.43 -0.03 -13.94
C MET A 279 12.42 0.76 -15.26
N ARG A 280 13.52 1.44 -15.60
CA ARG A 280 13.68 2.20 -16.86
C ARG A 280 13.53 1.33 -18.09
N GLU A 281 14.23 0.20 -18.15
CA GLU A 281 14.14 -0.76 -19.25
C GLU A 281 12.71 -1.27 -19.45
N ASN A 282 12.00 -1.48 -18.34
CA ASN A 282 10.63 -1.98 -18.37
C ASN A 282 9.58 -0.87 -18.44
N ARG A 283 9.96 0.43 -18.42
CA ARG A 283 9.01 1.56 -18.32
C ARG A 283 8.05 1.41 -17.14
N LEU A 284 8.62 1.10 -15.97
CA LEU A 284 7.93 1.10 -14.69
C LEU A 284 8.20 2.39 -13.95
N TYR A 285 7.16 3.01 -13.39
CA TYR A 285 7.23 4.35 -12.83
C TYR A 285 6.83 4.36 -11.35
N ALA A 286 7.61 5.06 -10.52
CA ALA A 286 7.40 5.21 -9.09
C ALA A 286 7.18 6.67 -8.69
N ASN A 287 6.39 6.87 -7.62
CA ASN A 287 5.95 8.19 -7.20
C ASN A 287 6.98 8.81 -6.26
N ILE A 288 7.71 9.81 -6.74
CA ILE A 288 8.78 10.46 -5.96
C ILE A 288 8.30 11.03 -4.61
N ASN A 289 7.02 11.44 -4.51
CA ASN A 289 6.45 12.02 -3.29
C ASN A 289 6.11 10.99 -2.23
N LYS A 290 6.07 9.70 -2.59
CA LYS A 290 5.73 8.61 -1.67
C LYS A 290 6.86 7.61 -1.48
N CYS A 291 7.82 7.58 -2.41
CA CYS A 291 9.01 6.75 -2.27
C CYS A 291 9.90 7.27 -1.13
N ILE A 292 10.50 6.33 -0.40
CA ILE A 292 11.46 6.58 0.68
C ILE A 292 12.81 6.03 0.25
N PHE A 293 13.88 6.80 0.43
CA PHE A 293 15.23 6.42 0.00
C PHE A 293 16.26 6.48 1.13
N GLY A 294 16.97 5.37 1.31
CA GLY A 294 18.14 5.28 2.19
C GLY A 294 17.85 5.55 3.67
N ALA A 295 16.68 5.14 4.15
CA ALA A 295 16.28 5.29 5.55
C ALA A 295 16.80 4.13 6.42
N GLU A 296 16.99 4.39 7.71
CA GLU A 296 17.31 3.34 8.70
C GLU A 296 16.11 2.45 9.02
N GLU A 297 14.91 2.97 8.75
CA GLU A 297 13.65 2.29 8.97
C GLU A 297 12.62 2.71 7.91
N ILE A 298 11.79 1.77 7.48
CA ILE A 298 10.72 1.99 6.51
C ILE A 298 9.38 1.39 6.97
N PRO A 299 8.24 1.97 6.54
CA PRO A 299 6.96 1.28 6.58
C PRO A 299 7.01 -0.03 5.78
N PHE A 300 6.55 -1.11 6.39
CA PHE A 300 6.59 -2.45 5.80
C PHE A 300 5.31 -3.24 6.18
N LEU A 301 4.38 -3.39 5.24
CA LEU A 301 3.18 -4.23 5.39
C LEU A 301 2.41 -4.01 6.72
N GLY A 302 2.23 -2.74 7.09
CA GLY A 302 1.48 -2.31 8.28
C GLY A 302 2.26 -2.30 9.61
N CYS A 303 3.57 -2.54 9.57
CA CYS A 303 4.51 -2.31 10.67
C CYS A 303 5.69 -1.44 10.17
N PHE A 304 6.68 -1.20 11.03
CA PHE A 304 7.95 -0.61 10.61
C PHE A 304 9.07 -1.65 10.68
N LEU A 305 9.99 -1.59 9.73
CA LEU A 305 11.15 -2.47 9.63
C LEU A 305 12.42 -1.63 9.60
N GLY A 306 13.33 -1.90 10.53
CA GLY A 306 14.63 -1.25 10.61
C GLY A 306 15.72 -2.21 11.08
N LYS A 307 16.87 -1.66 11.45
CA LYS A 307 18.06 -2.44 11.87
C LYS A 307 17.79 -3.38 13.06
N ASP A 308 16.94 -2.96 13.99
CA ASP A 308 16.60 -3.69 15.23
C ASP A 308 15.44 -4.69 15.02
N GLY A 309 15.00 -4.86 13.77
CA GLY A 309 13.93 -5.73 13.37
C GLY A 309 12.63 -4.98 13.15
N VAL A 310 11.52 -5.56 13.64
CA VAL A 310 10.17 -5.11 13.33
C VAL A 310 9.53 -4.48 14.55
N ARG A 311 9.04 -3.25 14.43
CA ARG A 311 8.24 -2.59 15.47
C ARG A 311 6.82 -2.31 15.00
N ALA A 312 5.92 -2.16 15.97
CA ALA A 312 4.54 -1.79 15.70
C ALA A 312 4.45 -0.38 15.09
N ASP A 313 3.40 -0.14 14.31
CA ASP A 313 3.08 1.18 13.80
C ASP A 313 2.73 2.13 14.97
N PRO A 314 3.46 3.24 15.17
CA PRO A 314 3.22 4.17 16.27
C PRO A 314 1.79 4.70 16.31
N GLU A 315 1.17 4.92 15.15
CA GLU A 315 -0.22 5.39 15.10
C GLU A 315 -1.18 4.36 15.68
N LYS A 316 -0.91 3.07 15.47
CA LYS A 316 -1.72 1.98 16.04
C LYS A 316 -1.49 1.81 17.53
N VAL A 317 -0.25 2.00 17.99
CA VAL A 317 0.10 2.00 19.42
C VAL A 317 -0.59 3.16 20.13
N CYS A 318 -0.52 4.36 19.55
CA CYS A 318 -1.19 5.54 20.07
C CYS A 318 -2.72 5.36 20.07
N ALA A 319 -3.28 4.81 18.99
CA ALA A 319 -4.71 4.53 18.91
C ALA A 319 -5.20 3.55 19.98
N ILE A 320 -4.44 2.51 20.32
CA ILE A 320 -4.84 1.60 21.40
C ILE A 320 -4.66 2.22 22.78
N ALA A 321 -3.60 3.01 22.98
CA ALA A 321 -3.30 3.65 24.26
C ALA A 321 -4.32 4.75 24.60
N GLN A 322 -4.84 5.44 23.59
CA GLN A 322 -5.88 6.45 23.71
C GLN A 322 -7.30 5.88 23.53
N TRP A 323 -7.44 4.56 23.45
CA TRP A 323 -8.73 3.94 23.16
C TRP A 323 -9.69 4.13 24.34
N PRO A 324 -10.89 4.70 24.12
CA PRO A 324 -11.85 4.90 25.19
C PRO A 324 -12.36 3.56 25.72
N VAL A 325 -12.65 3.47 27.02
CA VAL A 325 -13.16 2.24 27.66
C VAL A 325 -14.31 1.66 26.83
N PRO A 326 -14.20 0.40 26.32
CA PRO A 326 -15.23 -0.16 25.46
C PRO A 326 -16.58 -0.26 26.18
N VAL A 327 -17.59 0.44 25.64
CA VAL A 327 -18.96 0.45 26.20
C VAL A 327 -19.90 -0.56 25.53
N SER A 328 -19.42 -1.28 24.51
CA SER A 328 -20.20 -2.27 23.77
C SER A 328 -19.37 -3.49 23.39
N GLN A 329 -20.03 -4.63 23.18
CA GLN A 329 -19.36 -5.85 22.69
C GLN A 329 -18.67 -5.63 21.34
N LYS A 330 -19.22 -4.77 20.47
CA LYS A 330 -18.61 -4.44 19.17
C LYS A 330 -17.30 -3.68 19.36
N ASP A 331 -17.26 -2.74 20.31
CA ASP A 331 -16.06 -1.95 20.59
C ASP A 331 -15.01 -2.78 21.31
N LEU A 332 -15.43 -3.68 22.21
CA LEU A 332 -14.52 -4.63 22.87
C LEU A 332 -13.87 -5.56 21.85
N ARG A 333 -14.62 -6.10 20.88
CA ARG A 333 -14.06 -6.94 19.80
C ARG A 333 -13.06 -6.18 18.93
N LYS A 334 -13.31 -4.91 18.61
CA LYS A 334 -12.36 -4.07 17.86
C LYS A 334 -11.08 -3.85 18.66
N TRP A 335 -11.22 -3.50 19.94
CA TRP A 335 -10.08 -3.30 20.84
C TRP A 335 -9.25 -4.58 20.97
N LEU A 336 -9.87 -5.72 21.26
CA LEU A 336 -9.21 -7.03 21.33
C LEU A 336 -8.49 -7.40 20.04
N GLY A 337 -9.10 -7.09 18.88
CA GLY A 337 -8.47 -7.29 17.58
C GLY A 337 -7.16 -6.51 17.43
N LEU A 338 -7.15 -5.23 17.85
CA LEU A 338 -5.97 -4.38 17.81
C LEU A 338 -4.92 -4.80 18.85
N ALA A 339 -5.34 -5.17 20.07
CA ALA A 339 -4.48 -5.69 21.13
C ALA A 339 -3.74 -6.96 20.68
N ASN A 340 -4.47 -7.93 20.12
CA ASN A 340 -3.89 -9.16 19.57
C ASN A 340 -2.93 -8.87 18.41
N TYR A 341 -3.24 -7.87 17.57
CA TYR A 341 -2.31 -7.43 16.52
C TYR A 341 -1.00 -6.88 17.10
N LEU A 342 -1.04 -6.14 18.21
CA LEU A 342 0.12 -5.49 18.80
C LEU A 342 0.97 -6.42 19.68
N HIS A 343 0.35 -7.40 20.35
CA HIS A 343 1.06 -8.33 21.25
C HIS A 343 2.24 -9.07 20.59
N LYS A 344 2.20 -9.27 19.26
CA LYS A 344 3.29 -9.96 18.53
C LYS A 344 4.57 -9.14 18.37
N TYR A 345 4.58 -7.84 18.68
CA TYR A 345 5.75 -6.98 18.55
C TYR A 345 6.51 -6.88 19.88
N LYS A 346 7.85 -6.92 19.82
CA LYS A 346 8.69 -6.70 21.00
C LYS A 346 8.42 -5.29 21.56
N GLY A 347 8.32 -5.18 22.89
CA GLY A 347 8.03 -3.93 23.59
C GLY A 347 6.53 -3.63 23.80
N CYS A 348 5.62 -4.33 23.11
CA CYS A 348 4.18 -4.17 23.33
C CYS A 348 3.65 -5.24 24.30
N ARG A 349 3.43 -4.87 25.57
CA ARG A 349 2.74 -5.73 26.55
C ARG A 349 1.34 -5.20 26.79
N VAL A 350 0.33 -5.94 26.31
CA VAL A 350 -1.07 -5.64 26.64
C VAL A 350 -1.39 -6.39 27.93
N VAL A 351 -1.55 -5.66 29.03
CA VAL A 351 -2.01 -6.22 30.31
C VAL A 351 -3.51 -5.96 30.40
N MET A 352 -4.28 -7.04 30.56
CA MET A 352 -5.70 -6.97 30.87
C MET A 352 -5.87 -7.39 32.32
N ASP A 353 -6.16 -6.44 33.19
CA ASP A 353 -6.61 -6.76 34.54
C ASP A 353 -8.12 -6.96 34.48
N LEU A 354 -8.54 -8.23 34.63
CA LEU A 354 -9.93 -8.69 34.59
C LEU A 354 -10.61 -8.53 35.95
#